data_AF-A0A7V9L6V8-F1
#
_entry.id   AF-A0A7V9L6V8-F1
#
_cell.length_a   1.000
_cell.length_b   1.000
_cell.length_c   1.000
_cell.angle_alpha   90.00
_cell.angle_beta   90.00
_cell.angle_gamma   90.00
#
_symmetry.space_group_name_H-M   'P 1'
#
loop_
_entity.id
_entity.type
_entity.pdbx_description
1 polymer ?
#
loop_
_entity_poly.entity_id
_entity_poly.type
_entity_poly.pdbx_seq_one_letter_code
_entity_poly.pdbx_strand_id
1 'polypeptide(L)'
;INQQHAYHIVTIEDPIEYTFRDKRSVLNQREIGFDTMNFTRALRAALRQDPDVILVGETRDSETAQIAMTAAETGHLVLSTLHTVDATETVNRVIAMFPTHQQQQARLSLAATLKGVISQRLLPRADGKGMVPALEVMINTERVREMIEEPTRTREIKNAIAEGLHPYGMITFDQALANLVKQRLVTYEEAVKNSSSPSDFALLFRGVSAGREAGWSPSSGDTKQGAGHAEFEIDSFEK
;
A
#
# COMPACT_ATOMS: atom_id res chain seq x y z
N ILE A 1 -8.71 14.67 -2.91
CA ILE A 1 -8.16 15.49 -4.02
C ILE A 1 -9.24 16.33 -4.70
N ASN A 2 -10.06 15.80 -5.63
CA ASN A 2 -11.06 16.56 -6.42
C ASN A 2 -12.05 17.43 -5.60
N GLN A 3 -12.38 17.06 -4.37
CA GLN A 3 -13.29 17.84 -3.51
C GLN A 3 -12.61 19.00 -2.77
N GLN A 4 -11.29 19.00 -2.67
CA GLN A 4 -10.52 19.85 -1.75
C GLN A 4 -9.55 20.79 -2.46
N HIS A 5 -9.11 20.46 -3.68
CA HIS A 5 -8.08 21.21 -4.40
C HIS A 5 -8.58 21.59 -5.79
N ALA A 6 -8.06 22.72 -6.31
CA ALA A 6 -8.25 23.12 -7.69
C ALA A 6 -7.05 22.61 -8.50
N TYR A 7 -7.16 21.35 -8.95
CA TYR A 7 -6.10 20.66 -9.68
C TYR A 7 -6.57 20.20 -11.05
N HIS A 8 -5.63 20.05 -11.97
CA HIS A 8 -5.80 19.28 -13.18
C HIS A 8 -5.38 17.83 -12.93
N ILE A 9 -6.33 16.90 -13.05
CA ILE A 9 -6.13 15.48 -12.81
C ILE A 9 -6.28 14.73 -14.12
N VAL A 10 -5.28 13.94 -14.49
CA VAL A 10 -5.33 13.06 -15.66
C VAL A 10 -5.31 11.61 -15.21
N THR A 11 -6.23 10.79 -15.70
CA THR A 11 -6.21 9.34 -15.48
C THR A 11 -5.98 8.61 -16.80
N ILE A 12 -5.24 7.51 -16.74
CA ILE A 12 -4.93 6.63 -17.87
C ILE A 12 -5.27 5.21 -17.41
N GLU A 13 -6.30 4.60 -17.97
CA GLU A 13 -6.95 3.38 -17.43
C GLU A 13 -7.23 2.35 -18.54
N ASP A 14 -7.37 1.07 -18.19
CA ASP A 14 -7.58 -0.05 -19.12
C ASP A 14 -8.45 -1.15 -18.46
N PRO A 15 -9.80 -1.05 -18.48
CA PRO A 15 -10.62 0.10 -18.92
C PRO A 15 -10.86 1.14 -17.81
N ILE A 16 -11.67 2.18 -18.07
CA ILE A 16 -12.12 3.10 -17.01
C ILE A 16 -13.13 2.38 -16.10
N GLU A 17 -12.79 2.24 -14.82
CA GLU A 17 -13.62 1.52 -13.82
C GLU A 17 -14.64 2.45 -13.14
N TYR A 18 -14.24 3.71 -12.89
CA TYR A 18 -15.06 4.70 -12.22
C TYR A 18 -15.07 6.01 -13.00
N THR A 19 -16.26 6.53 -13.27
CA THR A 19 -16.40 7.85 -13.88
C THR A 19 -16.45 8.93 -12.81
N PHE A 20 -15.51 9.87 -12.88
CA PHE A 20 -15.44 11.00 -11.98
C PHE A 20 -16.02 12.24 -12.64
N ARG A 21 -16.90 12.94 -11.92
CA ARG A 21 -17.34 14.27 -12.31
C ARG A 21 -16.40 15.32 -11.76
N ASP A 22 -16.20 16.38 -12.55
CA ASP A 22 -15.51 17.59 -12.10
C ASP A 22 -16.19 18.15 -10.85
N LYS A 23 -15.36 18.58 -9.89
CA LYS A 23 -15.82 19.30 -8.69
C LYS A 23 -15.00 20.57 -8.53
N ARG A 24 -13.94 20.54 -7.71
CA ARG A 24 -12.97 21.64 -7.64
C ARG A 24 -11.82 21.41 -8.62
N SER A 25 -11.55 20.17 -8.97
CA SER A 25 -10.58 19.79 -10.00
C SER A 25 -11.25 19.58 -11.36
N VAL A 26 -10.46 19.74 -12.42
CA VAL A 26 -10.77 19.30 -13.78
C VAL A 26 -10.21 17.89 -13.95
N LEU A 27 -11.04 16.94 -14.39
CA LEU A 27 -10.64 15.55 -14.59
C LEU A 27 -10.70 15.16 -16.07
N ASN A 28 -9.58 14.66 -16.58
CA ASN A 28 -9.48 14.09 -17.91
C ASN A 28 -9.15 12.60 -17.78
N GLN A 29 -10.14 11.74 -18.01
CA GLN A 29 -9.97 10.30 -17.99
C GLN A 29 -9.71 9.78 -19.41
N ARG A 30 -8.73 8.88 -19.56
CA ARG A 30 -8.36 8.29 -20.84
C ARG A 30 -8.34 6.78 -20.75
N GLU A 31 -9.09 6.14 -21.63
CA GLU A 31 -9.09 4.68 -21.76
C GLU A 31 -8.10 4.22 -22.84
N ILE A 32 -7.31 3.19 -22.52
CA ILE A 32 -6.46 2.50 -23.49
C ILE A 32 -7.35 1.78 -24.52
N GLY A 33 -7.02 1.91 -25.81
CA GLY A 33 -7.77 1.35 -26.92
C GLY A 33 -8.89 2.24 -27.45
N PHE A 34 -9.35 3.23 -26.67
CA PHE A 34 -10.36 4.20 -27.10
C PHE A 34 -9.77 5.60 -27.29
N ASP A 35 -9.24 6.21 -26.22
CA ASP A 35 -8.69 7.58 -26.25
C ASP A 35 -7.20 7.60 -26.63
N THR A 36 -6.48 6.51 -26.35
CA THR A 36 -5.04 6.38 -26.57
C THR A 36 -4.63 4.93 -26.79
N MET A 37 -3.51 4.70 -27.48
CA MET A 37 -3.10 3.35 -27.87
C MET A 37 -2.43 2.53 -26.75
N ASN A 38 -1.73 3.20 -25.82
CA ASN A 38 -1.00 2.56 -24.72
C ASN A 38 -0.65 3.56 -23.60
N PHE A 39 -0.25 3.02 -22.44
CA PHE A 39 0.11 3.77 -21.24
C PHE A 39 1.26 4.74 -21.48
N THR A 40 2.39 4.29 -22.04
CA THR A 40 3.56 5.13 -22.32
C THR A 40 3.20 6.40 -23.10
N ARG A 41 2.47 6.26 -24.21
CA ARG A 41 2.09 7.41 -25.07
C ARG A 41 1.15 8.34 -24.33
N ALA A 42 0.16 7.78 -23.61
CA ALA A 42 -0.79 8.55 -22.84
C ALA A 42 -0.10 9.36 -21.73
N LEU A 43 0.85 8.75 -21.03
CA LEU A 43 1.58 9.35 -19.93
C LEU A 43 2.52 10.47 -20.41
N ARG A 44 3.26 10.24 -21.51
CA ARG A 44 4.05 11.30 -22.15
C ARG A 44 3.20 12.47 -22.62
N ALA A 45 2.00 12.19 -23.13
CA ALA A 45 1.07 13.24 -23.54
C ALA A 45 0.54 14.02 -22.33
N ALA A 46 0.16 13.32 -21.25
CA ALA A 46 -0.33 13.92 -20.01
C ALA A 46 0.65 14.96 -19.44
N LEU A 47 1.96 14.68 -19.45
CA LEU A 47 2.98 15.62 -18.96
C LEU A 47 3.05 16.95 -19.72
N ARG A 48 2.48 17.05 -20.92
CA ARG A 48 2.39 18.30 -21.68
C ARG A 48 1.06 19.03 -21.51
N GLN A 49 0.18 18.53 -20.64
CA GLN A 49 -1.13 19.10 -20.39
C GLN A 49 -1.19 19.85 -19.06
N ASP A 50 -0.03 20.16 -18.45
CA ASP A 50 0.06 20.83 -17.16
C ASP A 50 -0.78 20.13 -16.07
N PRO A 51 -0.60 18.81 -15.82
CA PRO A 51 -1.34 18.12 -14.76
C PRO A 51 -0.71 18.41 -13.39
N ASP A 52 -1.52 18.40 -12.33
CA ASP A 52 -1.01 18.34 -10.95
C ASP A 52 -0.95 16.89 -10.46
N VAL A 53 -1.90 16.07 -10.90
CA VAL A 53 -2.06 14.67 -10.48
C VAL A 53 -2.21 13.77 -11.70
N ILE A 54 -1.48 12.66 -11.72
CA ILE A 54 -1.55 11.66 -12.77
C ILE A 54 -1.86 10.30 -12.14
N LEU A 55 -2.95 9.67 -12.56
CA LEU A 55 -3.23 8.26 -12.26
C LEU A 55 -2.85 7.40 -13.46
N VAL A 56 -1.91 6.50 -13.26
CA VAL A 56 -1.55 5.45 -14.23
C VAL A 56 -2.19 4.16 -13.73
N GLY A 57 -3.13 3.60 -14.48
CA GLY A 57 -3.92 2.45 -14.05
C GLY A 57 -3.06 1.28 -13.56
N GLU A 58 -2.02 0.93 -14.32
CA GLU A 58 -1.04 -0.09 -13.92
C GLU A 58 0.34 0.23 -14.51
N THR A 59 1.41 -0.02 -13.74
CA THR A 59 2.78 0.03 -14.26
C THR A 59 3.25 -1.38 -14.64
N ARG A 60 3.32 -1.68 -15.94
CA ARG A 60 3.69 -3.02 -16.46
C ARG A 60 5.15 -3.15 -16.91
N ASP A 61 5.75 -2.06 -17.35
CA ASP A 61 7.08 -2.04 -17.97
C ASP A 61 7.96 -0.90 -17.44
N SER A 62 9.26 -1.01 -17.69
CA SER A 62 10.26 -0.02 -17.24
C SER A 62 10.08 1.33 -17.92
N GLU A 63 9.54 1.39 -19.14
CA GLU A 63 9.31 2.65 -19.83
C GLU A 63 8.23 3.48 -19.11
N THR A 64 7.10 2.85 -18.78
CA THR A 64 6.01 3.45 -18.01
C THR A 64 6.49 3.83 -16.61
N ALA A 65 7.24 2.94 -15.93
CA ALA A 65 7.81 3.21 -14.62
C ALA A 65 8.77 4.40 -14.63
N GLN A 66 9.64 4.49 -15.65
CA GLN A 66 10.60 5.58 -15.79
C GLN A 66 9.90 6.92 -15.97
N ILE A 67 8.89 6.99 -16.84
CA ILE A 67 8.15 8.24 -17.06
C ILE A 67 7.38 8.64 -15.80
N ALA A 68 6.78 7.68 -15.09
CA ALA A 68 6.09 7.93 -13.82
C ALA A 68 7.04 8.48 -12.75
N MET A 69 8.25 7.92 -12.62
CA MET A 69 9.26 8.44 -11.71
C MET A 69 9.70 9.85 -12.12
N THR A 70 9.98 10.11 -13.39
CA THR A 70 10.33 11.46 -13.88
C THR A 70 9.21 12.48 -13.65
N ALA A 71 7.95 12.09 -13.81
CA ALA A 71 6.80 12.92 -13.46
C ALA A 71 6.79 13.28 -11.97
N ALA A 72 7.02 12.28 -11.10
CA ALA A 72 7.12 12.51 -9.65
C ALA A 72 8.32 13.39 -9.27
N GLU A 73 9.49 13.23 -9.92
CA GLU A 73 10.68 14.08 -9.71
C GLU A 73 10.40 15.54 -10.05
N THR A 74 9.56 15.79 -11.06
CA THR A 74 9.22 17.14 -11.54
C THR A 74 8.07 17.79 -10.75
N GLY A 75 7.58 17.15 -9.68
CA GLY A 75 6.62 17.73 -8.74
C GLY A 75 5.17 17.26 -8.91
N HIS A 76 4.89 16.36 -9.84
CA HIS A 76 3.56 15.80 -10.03
C HIS A 76 3.24 14.74 -8.97
N LEU A 77 1.98 14.69 -8.49
CA LEU A 77 1.52 13.53 -7.72
C LEU A 77 1.16 12.40 -8.67
N VAL A 78 1.95 11.33 -8.65
CA VAL A 78 1.70 10.14 -9.48
C VAL A 78 1.13 9.02 -8.62
N LEU A 79 -0.01 8.47 -9.05
CA LEU A 79 -0.65 7.30 -8.49
C LEU A 79 -0.53 6.17 -9.51
N SER A 80 -0.14 4.98 -9.06
CA SER A 80 -0.12 3.78 -9.90
C SER A 80 -0.41 2.52 -9.10
N THR A 81 -0.74 1.44 -9.79
CA THR A 81 -0.97 0.12 -9.20
C THR A 81 0.02 -0.92 -9.73
N LEU A 82 0.31 -1.91 -8.89
CA LEU A 82 1.10 -3.10 -9.21
C LEU A 82 0.47 -4.32 -8.54
N HIS A 83 0.58 -5.48 -9.17
CA HIS A 83 0.08 -6.76 -8.64
C HIS A 83 1.11 -7.43 -7.73
N THR A 84 1.50 -6.74 -6.66
CA THR A 84 2.44 -7.26 -5.65
C THR A 84 1.76 -7.48 -4.32
N VAL A 85 2.30 -8.39 -3.51
CA VAL A 85 1.64 -8.90 -2.31
C VAL A 85 1.85 -8.04 -1.06
N ASP A 86 2.87 -7.18 -1.07
CA ASP A 86 3.25 -6.29 0.03
C ASP A 86 4.14 -5.13 -0.46
N ALA A 87 4.48 -4.21 0.45
CA ALA A 87 5.24 -3.01 0.12
C ALA A 87 6.70 -3.30 -0.25
N THR A 88 7.31 -4.32 0.36
CA THR A 88 8.70 -4.69 0.07
C THR A 88 8.82 -5.27 -1.33
N GLU A 89 7.89 -6.16 -1.70
CA GLU A 89 7.81 -6.74 -3.03
C GLU A 89 7.44 -5.70 -4.09
N THR A 90 6.63 -4.70 -3.74
CA THR A 90 6.37 -3.55 -4.64
C THR A 90 7.68 -2.87 -5.05
N VAL A 91 8.55 -2.56 -4.08
CA VAL A 91 9.86 -1.93 -4.34
C VAL A 91 10.73 -2.83 -5.23
N ASN A 92 10.86 -4.11 -4.87
CA ASN A 92 11.65 -5.07 -5.65
C ASN A 92 11.15 -5.20 -7.08
N ARG A 93 9.82 -5.28 -7.26
CA ARG A 93 9.18 -5.45 -8.56
C ARG A 93 9.42 -4.26 -9.47
N VAL A 94 9.28 -3.03 -8.98
CA VAL A 94 9.55 -1.81 -9.77
C VAL A 94 11.01 -1.82 -10.24
N ILE A 95 11.96 -2.12 -9.35
CA ILE A 95 13.39 -2.15 -9.70
C ILE A 95 13.69 -3.27 -10.71
N ALA A 96 13.07 -4.43 -10.55
CA ALA A 96 13.25 -5.59 -11.43
C ALA A 96 12.70 -5.38 -12.86
N MET A 97 11.86 -4.37 -13.10
CA MET A 97 11.44 -3.99 -14.47
C MET A 97 12.62 -3.46 -15.31
N PHE A 98 13.66 -2.95 -14.66
CA PHE A 98 14.80 -2.34 -15.32
C PHE A 98 15.90 -3.36 -15.63
N PRO A 99 16.62 -3.20 -16.76
CA PRO A 99 17.83 -3.98 -17.04
C PRO A 99 18.86 -3.82 -15.92
N THR A 100 19.64 -4.87 -15.62
CA THR A 100 20.57 -4.92 -14.48
C THR A 100 21.49 -3.71 -14.36
N HIS A 101 21.97 -3.17 -15.49
CA HIS A 101 22.85 -2.00 -15.51
C HIS A 101 22.16 -0.67 -15.16
N GLN A 102 20.82 -0.61 -15.22
CA GLN A 102 19.99 0.56 -14.86
C GLN A 102 19.33 0.43 -13.49
N GLN A 103 19.33 -0.77 -12.89
CA GLN A 103 18.62 -1.03 -11.63
C GLN A 103 19.08 -0.13 -10.49
N GLN A 104 20.38 0.17 -10.40
CA GLN A 104 20.88 1.07 -9.36
C GLN A 104 20.36 2.51 -9.54
N GLN A 105 20.29 3.00 -10.78
CA GLN A 105 19.74 4.33 -11.05
C GLN A 105 18.24 4.36 -10.76
N ALA A 106 17.48 3.37 -11.24
CA ALA A 106 16.05 3.26 -10.97
C ALA A 106 15.74 3.18 -9.46
N ARG A 107 16.59 2.46 -8.70
CA ARG A 107 16.50 2.36 -7.24
C ARG A 107 16.67 3.72 -6.57
N LEU A 108 17.69 4.48 -6.93
CA LEU A 108 17.91 5.83 -6.39
C LEU A 108 16.75 6.78 -6.74
N SER A 109 16.27 6.78 -7.99
CA SER A 109 15.10 7.58 -8.40
C SER A 109 13.84 7.17 -7.65
N LEU A 110 13.58 5.87 -7.49
CA LEU A 110 12.42 5.38 -6.73
C LEU A 110 12.51 5.80 -5.26
N ALA A 111 13.66 5.61 -4.62
CA ALA A 111 13.89 6.01 -3.23
C ALA A 111 13.70 7.54 -3.06
N ALA A 112 14.09 8.32 -4.08
CA ALA A 112 13.95 9.76 -4.07
C ALA A 112 12.49 10.23 -4.18
N THR A 113 11.69 9.56 -5.01
CA THR A 113 10.37 10.02 -5.45
C THR A 113 9.19 9.38 -4.71
N LEU A 114 9.34 8.14 -4.26
CA LEU A 114 8.26 7.38 -3.62
C LEU A 114 7.74 8.12 -2.39
N LYS A 115 6.42 8.20 -2.24
CA LYS A 115 5.78 8.77 -1.04
C LYS A 115 5.31 7.69 -0.07
N GLY A 116 4.79 6.60 -0.61
CA GLY A 116 4.36 5.46 0.16
C GLY A 116 3.80 4.36 -0.73
N VAL A 117 3.59 3.20 -0.13
CA VAL A 117 2.95 2.05 -0.77
C VAL A 117 1.80 1.59 0.13
N ILE A 118 0.65 1.32 -0.48
CA ILE A 118 -0.51 0.75 0.18
C ILE A 118 -0.80 -0.57 -0.51
N SER A 119 -0.66 -1.66 0.23
CA SER A 119 -0.98 -3.01 -0.24
C SER A 119 -2.29 -3.46 0.40
N GLN A 120 -3.19 -4.07 -0.37
CA GLN A 120 -4.54 -4.41 0.07
C GLN A 120 -4.83 -5.90 -0.12
N ARG A 121 -5.50 -6.50 0.87
CA ARG A 121 -6.14 -7.83 0.78
C ARG A 121 -7.60 -7.69 1.18
N LEU A 122 -8.52 -8.25 0.39
CA LEU A 122 -9.95 -8.27 0.74
C LEU A 122 -10.27 -9.60 1.42
N LEU A 123 -10.80 -9.55 2.63
CA LEU A 123 -11.16 -10.72 3.42
C LEU A 123 -12.67 -10.80 3.61
N PRO A 124 -13.27 -11.99 3.62
CA PRO A 124 -14.68 -12.15 3.97
C PRO A 124 -14.90 -11.70 5.41
N ARG A 125 -15.97 -10.93 5.63
CA ARG A 125 -16.35 -10.49 6.98
C ARG A 125 -16.84 -11.69 7.79
N ALA A 126 -16.55 -11.68 9.09
CA ALA A 126 -16.99 -12.72 10.02
C ALA A 126 -18.54 -12.82 10.12
N ASP A 127 -19.26 -11.73 9.81
CA ASP A 127 -20.73 -11.71 9.74
C ASP A 127 -21.29 -12.25 8.41
N GLY A 128 -20.44 -12.63 7.46
CA GLY A 128 -20.80 -13.09 6.12
C GLY A 128 -21.33 -12.00 5.19
N LYS A 129 -21.37 -10.73 5.62
CA LYS A 129 -21.99 -9.62 4.88
C LYS A 129 -20.97 -8.83 4.06
N GLY A 130 -20.34 -9.51 3.10
CA GLY A 130 -19.39 -8.92 2.17
C GLY A 130 -17.95 -9.00 2.64
N MET A 131 -17.13 -8.05 2.18
CA MET A 131 -15.68 -8.07 2.36
C MET A 131 -15.20 -6.89 3.21
N VAL A 132 -14.04 -7.03 3.86
CA VAL A 132 -13.32 -5.97 4.57
C VAL A 132 -11.85 -5.95 4.11
N PRO A 133 -11.27 -4.77 3.82
CA PRO A 133 -9.87 -4.69 3.45
C PRO A 133 -8.96 -4.79 4.69
N ALA A 134 -7.95 -5.66 4.62
CA ALA A 134 -6.72 -5.49 5.38
C ALA A 134 -5.73 -4.69 4.54
N LEU A 135 -5.09 -3.69 5.17
CA LEU A 135 -4.15 -2.79 4.50
C LEU A 135 -2.79 -2.88 5.18
N GLU A 136 -1.76 -3.05 4.38
CA GLU A 136 -0.39 -2.71 4.77
C GLU A 136 -0.08 -1.31 4.22
N VAL A 137 0.48 -0.45 5.07
CA VAL A 137 0.81 0.92 4.72
C VAL A 137 2.27 1.19 5.05
N MET A 138 3.04 1.49 4.02
CA MET A 138 4.42 1.95 4.12
C MET A 138 4.50 3.42 3.72
N ILE A 139 5.13 4.25 4.55
CA ILE A 139 5.47 5.63 4.20
C ILE A 139 6.98 5.70 3.93
N ASN A 140 7.39 6.40 2.87
CA ASN A 140 8.80 6.53 2.51
C ASN A 140 9.51 7.58 3.38
N THR A 141 9.78 7.20 4.63
CA THR A 141 10.63 7.98 5.56
C THR A 141 12.10 7.92 5.13
N GLU A 142 12.97 8.75 5.72
CA GLU A 142 14.41 8.71 5.43
C GLU A 142 15.02 7.31 5.65
N ARG A 143 14.63 6.63 6.73
CA ARG A 143 15.07 5.25 7.01
C ARG A 143 14.63 4.27 5.92
N VAL A 144 13.40 4.39 5.42
CA VAL A 144 12.90 3.54 4.34
C VAL A 144 13.61 3.87 3.03
N ARG A 145 13.85 5.16 2.75
CA ARG A 145 14.63 5.60 1.60
C ARG A 145 16.01 4.95 1.58
N GLU A 146 16.78 5.02 2.66
CA GLU A 146 18.09 4.35 2.77
C GLU A 146 18.01 2.84 2.51
N MET A 147 16.97 2.16 3.04
CA MET A 147 16.74 0.73 2.80
C MET A 147 16.38 0.42 1.35
N ILE A 148 15.73 1.36 0.64
CA ILE A 148 15.48 1.25 -0.79
C ILE A 148 16.78 1.49 -1.54
N GLU A 149 17.63 2.45 -1.17
CA GLU A 149 18.89 2.75 -1.88
C GLU A 149 19.91 1.60 -1.84
N GLU A 150 19.89 0.81 -0.76
CA GLU A 150 20.78 -0.34 -0.55
C GLU A 150 20.06 -1.69 -0.81
N PRO A 151 20.40 -2.44 -1.89
CA PRO A 151 19.72 -3.69 -2.23
C PRO A 151 19.70 -4.74 -1.11
N THR A 152 20.75 -4.80 -0.30
CA THR A 152 20.88 -5.76 0.80
C THR A 152 19.96 -5.47 1.97
N ARG A 153 19.51 -4.21 2.13
CA ARG A 153 18.67 -3.71 3.23
C ARG A 153 17.19 -3.65 2.88
N THR A 154 16.80 -3.83 1.61
CA THR A 154 15.38 -3.73 1.19
C THR A 154 14.45 -4.68 1.95
N ARG A 155 14.93 -5.86 2.36
CA ARG A 155 14.17 -6.81 3.20
C ARG A 155 13.84 -6.29 4.61
N GLU A 156 14.57 -5.28 5.10
CA GLU A 156 14.37 -4.70 6.42
C GLU A 156 13.17 -3.73 6.46
N ILE A 157 12.64 -3.35 5.29
CA ILE A 157 11.47 -2.47 5.15
C ILE A 157 10.28 -3.03 5.96
N LYS A 158 10.05 -4.35 5.96
CA LYS A 158 8.98 -4.98 6.75
C LYS A 158 9.07 -4.61 8.25
N ASN A 159 10.28 -4.60 8.81
CA ASN A 159 10.50 -4.24 10.21
C ASN A 159 10.31 -2.73 10.42
N ALA A 160 10.77 -1.90 9.48
CA ALA A 160 10.55 -0.46 9.53
C ALA A 160 9.05 -0.10 9.53
N ILE A 161 8.24 -0.82 8.75
CA ILE A 161 6.77 -0.68 8.75
C ILE A 161 6.19 -1.06 10.11
N ALA A 162 6.60 -2.21 10.66
CA ALA A 162 6.10 -2.70 11.95
C ALA A 162 6.36 -1.73 13.11
N GLU A 163 7.51 -1.07 13.09
CA GLU A 163 7.93 -0.05 14.06
C GLU A 163 7.34 1.34 13.78
N GLY A 164 6.81 1.57 12.57
CA GLY A 164 6.45 2.89 12.05
C GLY A 164 5.03 3.38 12.36
N LEU A 165 4.27 2.70 13.23
CA LEU A 165 2.88 3.06 13.54
C LEU A 165 2.76 4.48 14.11
N HIS A 166 3.65 4.86 15.02
CA HIS A 166 3.75 6.22 15.53
C HIS A 166 5.14 6.79 15.25
N PRO A 167 5.27 8.00 14.69
CA PRO A 167 4.20 8.94 14.31
C PRO A 167 3.66 8.76 12.88
N TYR A 168 4.20 7.82 12.09
CA TYR A 168 4.00 7.81 10.63
C TYR A 168 2.72 7.09 10.16
N GLY A 169 2.02 6.38 11.04
CA GLY A 169 0.82 5.62 10.69
C GLY A 169 1.10 4.39 9.84
N MET A 170 2.34 3.88 9.83
CA MET A 170 2.65 2.64 9.13
C MET A 170 2.06 1.43 9.84
N ILE A 171 1.69 0.40 9.08
CA ILE A 171 1.13 -0.82 9.64
C ILE A 171 1.43 -1.99 8.72
N THR A 172 1.84 -3.13 9.27
CA THR A 172 2.02 -4.36 8.50
C THR A 172 0.68 -5.08 8.28
N PHE A 173 0.61 -5.99 7.30
CA PHE A 173 -0.55 -6.86 7.17
C PHE A 173 -0.88 -7.62 8.46
N ASP A 174 0.13 -8.18 9.13
CA ASP A 174 -0.09 -8.99 10.34
C ASP A 174 -0.71 -8.12 11.48
N GLN A 175 -0.26 -6.87 11.63
CA GLN A 175 -0.86 -5.90 12.56
C GLN A 175 -2.28 -5.51 12.16
N ALA A 176 -2.53 -5.26 10.87
CA ALA A 176 -3.86 -4.92 10.37
C ALA A 176 -4.86 -6.06 10.57
N LEU A 177 -4.46 -7.30 10.25
CA LEU A 177 -5.25 -8.51 10.45
C LEU A 177 -5.55 -8.74 11.93
N ALA A 178 -4.57 -8.55 12.81
CA ALA A 178 -4.77 -8.71 14.25
C ALA A 178 -5.79 -7.69 14.78
N ASN A 179 -5.78 -6.46 14.27
CA ASN A 179 -6.79 -5.46 14.58
C ASN A 179 -8.19 -5.88 14.08
N LEU A 180 -8.30 -6.39 12.85
CA LEU A 180 -9.59 -6.86 12.30
C LEU A 180 -10.18 -8.03 13.11
N VAL A 181 -9.34 -8.96 13.57
CA VAL A 181 -9.78 -10.07 14.43
C VAL A 181 -10.21 -9.56 15.80
N LYS A 182 -9.45 -8.66 16.42
CA LYS A 182 -9.81 -8.04 17.72
C LYS A 182 -11.14 -7.28 17.63
N GLN A 183 -11.43 -6.64 16.50
CA GLN A 183 -12.70 -5.97 16.23
C GLN A 183 -13.83 -6.93 15.81
N ARG A 184 -13.57 -8.24 15.74
CA ARG A 184 -14.52 -9.28 15.29
C ARG A 184 -15.03 -9.07 13.87
N LEU A 185 -14.26 -8.36 13.02
CA LEU A 185 -14.60 -8.13 11.62
C LEU A 185 -14.16 -9.30 10.73
N VAL A 186 -13.11 -10.02 11.12
CA VAL A 186 -12.56 -11.19 10.41
C VAL A 186 -12.34 -12.31 11.44
N THR A 187 -12.52 -13.57 11.03
CA THR A 187 -12.25 -14.73 11.90
C THR A 187 -10.75 -14.94 12.07
N TYR A 188 -10.33 -15.55 13.18
CA TYR A 188 -8.92 -15.86 13.40
C TYR A 188 -8.34 -16.75 12.29
N GLU A 189 -9.11 -17.77 11.87
CA GLU A 189 -8.71 -18.69 10.80
C GLU A 189 -8.44 -17.94 9.48
N GLU A 190 -9.34 -17.03 9.10
CA GLU A 190 -9.21 -16.25 7.87
C GLU A 190 -8.02 -15.29 7.94
N ALA A 191 -7.77 -14.70 9.11
CA ALA A 191 -6.60 -13.86 9.33
C ALA A 191 -5.29 -14.65 9.23
N VAL A 192 -5.21 -15.87 9.76
CA VAL A 192 -4.02 -16.73 9.64
C VAL A 192 -3.75 -17.07 8.18
N LYS A 193 -4.78 -17.47 7.41
CA LYS A 193 -4.65 -17.79 5.97
C LYS A 193 -4.10 -16.64 5.14
N ASN A 194 -4.43 -15.40 5.52
CA ASN A 194 -4.04 -14.20 4.80
C ASN A 194 -2.89 -13.45 5.47
N SER A 195 -2.27 -13.99 6.53
CA SER A 195 -1.11 -13.39 7.19
C SER A 195 0.14 -13.54 6.33
N SER A 196 1.07 -12.59 6.45
CA SER A 196 2.36 -12.70 5.77
C SER A 196 3.26 -13.76 6.41
N SER A 197 3.07 -14.03 7.70
CA SER A 197 3.71 -15.12 8.44
C SER A 197 2.74 -15.67 9.49
N PRO A 198 2.17 -16.89 9.32
CA PRO A 198 1.24 -17.48 10.26
C PRO A 198 1.79 -17.60 11.69
N SER A 199 3.08 -17.91 11.83
CA SER A 199 3.75 -18.00 13.13
C SER A 199 3.88 -16.65 13.80
N ASP A 200 4.31 -15.62 13.06
CA ASP A 200 4.51 -14.28 13.62
C ASP A 200 3.17 -13.64 13.95
N PHE A 201 2.16 -13.85 13.12
CA PHE A 201 0.79 -13.43 13.38
C PHE A 201 0.24 -14.05 14.68
N ALA A 202 0.43 -15.35 14.89
CA ALA A 202 -0.02 -16.01 16.10
C ALA A 202 0.67 -15.46 17.37
N LEU A 203 1.98 -15.18 17.29
CA LEU A 203 2.74 -14.55 18.38
C LEU A 203 2.24 -13.13 18.67
N LEU A 204 2.09 -12.32 17.62
CA LEU A 204 1.56 -10.95 17.69
C LEU A 204 0.16 -10.94 18.31
N PHE A 205 -0.72 -11.83 17.87
CA PHE A 205 -2.10 -11.90 18.33
C PHE A 205 -2.20 -12.28 19.82
N ARG A 206 -1.34 -13.20 20.28
CA ARG A 206 -1.23 -13.60 21.69
C ARG A 206 -0.61 -12.54 22.60
N GLY A 207 -0.18 -11.39 22.05
CA GLY A 207 0.50 -10.34 22.80
C GLY A 207 1.93 -10.70 23.21
N VAL A 208 2.48 -11.78 22.64
CA VAL A 208 3.87 -12.18 22.85
C VAL A 208 4.70 -11.51 21.75
N SER A 209 5.01 -10.23 21.94
CA SER A 209 6.02 -9.58 21.12
C SER A 209 7.37 -10.21 21.46
N ALA A 210 7.97 -10.92 20.51
CA ALA A 210 9.33 -11.42 20.63
C ALA A 210 10.29 -10.21 20.78
N GLY A 211 10.61 -9.86 22.02
CA GLY A 211 11.76 -9.05 22.42
C GLY A 211 12.04 -7.76 21.64
N ARG A 212 11.33 -6.67 21.98
CA ARG A 212 11.82 -5.29 22.18
C ARG A 212 10.59 -4.40 22.36
N GLU A 213 10.61 -3.59 23.42
CA GLU A 213 9.54 -2.65 23.79
C GLU A 213 9.30 -1.62 22.66
N ALA A 214 8.47 -1.98 21.69
CA ALA A 214 7.74 -1.04 20.86
C ALA A 214 6.26 -1.33 21.12
N GLY A 215 5.63 -0.48 21.94
CA GLY A 215 4.24 -0.61 22.37
C GLY A 215 3.27 -0.51 21.20
N TRP A 216 3.10 -1.63 20.48
CA TRP A 216 1.99 -1.79 19.56
C TRP A 216 0.73 -2.04 20.39
N SER A 217 -0.01 -0.96 20.64
CA SER A 217 -1.35 -1.00 21.20
C SER A 217 -2.32 -0.72 20.05
N PRO A 218 -3.31 -1.57 19.77
CA PRO A 218 -4.34 -1.24 18.80
C PRO A 218 -4.98 0.09 19.20
N SER A 219 -5.07 1.05 18.29
CA SER A 219 -5.85 2.26 18.54
C SER A 219 -7.32 1.86 18.68
N SER A 220 -7.80 1.78 19.91
CA SER A 220 -9.24 1.80 20.18
C SER A 220 -9.74 3.17 19.78
N GLY A 221 -10.39 3.28 18.62
CA GLY A 221 -11.19 4.45 18.29
C GLY A 221 -12.20 4.69 19.41
N ASP A 222 -12.44 5.95 19.76
CA ASP A 222 -13.39 6.41 20.78
C ASP A 222 -14.74 5.71 20.64
N THR A 223 -14.92 4.62 21.38
CA THR A 223 -16.23 4.09 21.76
C THR A 223 -16.29 4.08 23.27
N LYS A 224 -17.15 4.96 23.81
CA LYS A 224 -17.39 5.12 25.24
C LYS A 224 -17.69 3.76 25.89
N GLN A 225 -16.97 3.54 26.99
CA GLN A 225 -17.11 2.57 28.09
C GLN A 225 -18.32 1.63 28.09
N GLY A 226 -18.01 0.34 28.34
CA GLY A 226 -18.84 -0.52 29.18
C GLY A 226 -18.79 -2.01 28.83
N ALA A 227 -17.97 -2.77 29.57
CA ALA A 227 -18.24 -4.12 30.11
C ALA A 227 -17.08 -5.12 29.97
N GLY A 228 -16.58 -5.55 31.13
CA GLY A 228 -16.22 -6.94 31.46
C GLY A 228 -15.05 -7.58 30.71
N HIS A 229 -13.89 -7.63 31.37
CA HIS A 229 -12.86 -8.63 31.08
C HIS A 229 -13.45 -10.03 31.25
N ALA A 230 -13.50 -10.80 30.17
CA ALA A 230 -13.63 -12.26 30.22
C ALA A 230 -12.33 -12.84 29.69
N GLU A 231 -11.57 -13.51 30.55
CA GLU A 231 -10.43 -14.34 30.19
C GLU A 231 -10.88 -15.44 29.22
N PHE A 232 -10.11 -15.65 28.15
CA PHE A 232 -10.34 -16.75 27.22
C PHE A 232 -9.52 -17.96 27.67
N GLU A 233 -10.18 -19.04 28.07
CA GLU A 233 -9.58 -20.38 28.19
C GLU A 233 -9.41 -21.00 26.80
N ILE A 234 -8.25 -21.59 26.56
CA ILE A 234 -7.93 -22.34 25.34
C ILE A 234 -8.20 -23.82 25.64
N ASP A 235 -9.31 -24.35 25.15
CA ASP A 235 -9.54 -25.80 25.19
C ASP A 235 -8.67 -26.50 24.13
N SER A 236 -7.80 -27.38 24.61
CA SER A 236 -6.99 -28.31 23.84
C SER A 236 -7.88 -29.35 23.15
N PHE A 237 -7.81 -29.43 21.83
CA PHE A 237 -8.44 -30.52 21.08
C PHE A 237 -7.47 -31.69 20.91
N GLU A 238 -7.64 -32.74 21.72
CA GLU A 238 -7.33 -34.12 21.34
C GLU A 238 -8.58 -34.74 20.70
N LYS A 239 -8.48 -35.10 19.42
CA LYS A 239 -8.57 -36.48 18.89
C LYS A 239 -8.49 -36.48 17.37
#